data_AF-A0A0N8T542-F1
#
_entry.id   AF-A0A0N8T542-F1
#
_cell.length_a   1.000
_cell.length_b   1.000
_cell.length_c   1.000
_cell.angle_alpha   90.00
_cell.angle_beta   90.00
_cell.angle_gamma   90.00
#
_symmetry.space_group_name_H-M   'P 1'
#
loop_
_entity.id
_entity.type
_entity.pdbx_description
1 polymer ?
#
loop_
_entity_poly.entity_id
_entity_poly.type
_entity_poly.pdbx_seq_one_letter_code
_entity_poly.pdbx_strand_id
1 'polypeptide(L)'
;MTPGSSYLWCALTISSDATTPAVHETTSNIAAGRQDASFELGRMMLTHSVQSLLQNSSLDVSQYLRRHATGDWGEISKDDWDSNQQALSADGRLFSGYDIDAEDETRLWIITESDRSVTTVMLPSDY
;
A
#
# COMPACT_ATOMS: atom_id res chain seq x y z
N MET A 1 -41.14 -9.42 1.20
CA MET A 1 -40.79 -8.54 2.33
C MET A 1 -39.60 -9.17 3.02
N THR A 2 -38.45 -8.49 2.93
CA THR A 2 -37.19 -8.59 3.72
C THR A 2 -36.46 -9.94 3.89
N PRO A 3 -35.11 -9.91 3.96
CA PRO A 3 -34.20 -10.93 3.42
C PRO A 3 -33.15 -11.45 4.44
N GLY A 4 -32.14 -12.19 3.98
CA GLY A 4 -30.91 -12.50 4.71
C GLY A 4 -30.96 -13.88 5.38
N SER A 5 -29.89 -14.65 5.51
CA SER A 5 -28.47 -14.41 5.29
C SER A 5 -27.82 -15.79 5.22
N SER A 6 -27.07 -16.10 4.17
CA SER A 6 -26.43 -17.39 3.97
C SER A 6 -24.94 -17.27 4.26
N TYR A 7 -24.51 -17.36 5.52
CA TYR A 7 -23.11 -17.61 5.82
C TYR A 7 -22.91 -18.38 7.13
N LEU A 8 -21.86 -19.22 7.09
CA LEU A 8 -21.11 -19.87 8.17
C LEU A 8 -21.56 -21.27 8.59
N TRP A 9 -20.71 -22.26 8.26
CA TRP A 9 -19.76 -22.85 9.23
C TRP A 9 -19.63 -24.37 9.05
N CYS A 10 -18.43 -24.83 8.66
CA CYS A 10 -17.67 -25.91 9.31
C CYS A 10 -16.60 -26.44 8.36
N ALA A 11 -15.36 -26.03 8.59
CA ALA A 11 -14.18 -26.75 8.16
C ALA A 11 -13.95 -27.96 9.07
N LEU A 12 -13.65 -29.14 8.52
CA LEU A 12 -12.83 -30.16 9.19
C LEU A 12 -12.33 -31.18 8.14
N THR A 13 -11.03 -31.20 7.86
CA THR A 13 -10.27 -32.47 7.70
C THR A 13 -8.76 -32.28 7.92
N ILE A 14 -8.32 -32.58 9.15
CA ILE A 14 -7.17 -33.40 9.61
C ILE A 14 -6.00 -33.79 8.67
N SER A 15 -4.77 -33.44 9.07
CA SER A 15 -3.62 -34.34 9.38
C SER A 15 -2.32 -33.51 9.54
N SER A 16 -1.59 -33.54 10.66
CA SER A 16 -0.62 -34.55 11.18
C SER A 16 0.84 -34.16 10.89
N ASP A 17 1.52 -33.74 11.97
CA ASP A 17 2.95 -33.74 12.33
C ASP A 17 4.06 -33.35 11.32
N ALA A 18 4.79 -32.26 11.65
CA ALA A 18 6.26 -32.30 11.75
C ALA A 18 6.77 -31.12 12.60
N THR A 19 7.56 -31.46 13.61
CA THR A 19 8.29 -30.57 14.52
C THR A 19 9.29 -29.68 13.77
N THR A 20 9.25 -28.36 14.04
CA THR A 20 10.43 -27.47 13.99
C THR A 20 10.21 -26.33 14.99
N PRO A 21 10.99 -26.23 16.08
CA PRO A 21 10.95 -25.09 16.97
C PRO A 21 12.03 -24.09 16.54
N ALA A 22 11.64 -23.02 15.87
CA ALA A 22 12.43 -21.81 15.80
C ALA A 22 11.50 -20.62 15.56
N VAL A 23 11.29 -19.86 16.64
CA VAL A 23 11.21 -18.39 16.73
C VAL A 23 11.14 -17.72 15.35
N HIS A 24 10.07 -17.04 14.96
CA HIS A 24 9.82 -15.64 15.31
C HIS A 24 8.31 -15.38 15.45
N GLU A 25 7.83 -15.48 16.68
CA GLU A 25 6.55 -14.92 17.07
C GLU A 25 6.78 -13.41 17.29
N THR A 26 6.43 -12.59 16.30
CA THR A 26 6.15 -11.17 16.54
C THR A 26 4.66 -10.97 16.39
N THR A 27 3.99 -11.09 17.53
CA THR A 27 2.70 -10.48 17.79
C THR A 27 2.75 -9.01 17.38
N SER A 28 1.99 -8.62 16.37
CA SER A 28 1.59 -7.23 16.16
C SER A 28 0.10 -7.17 15.88
N ASN A 29 -0.66 -7.44 16.93
CA ASN A 29 -2.05 -7.07 17.03
C ASN A 29 -2.13 -5.55 17.21
N ILE A 30 -2.32 -4.79 16.12
CA ILE A 30 -2.79 -3.40 16.20
C ILE A 30 -3.99 -3.28 15.26
N ALA A 31 -5.17 -3.61 15.78
CA ALA A 31 -6.44 -3.27 15.17
C ALA A 31 -6.66 -1.76 15.34
N ALA A 32 -6.16 -0.97 14.39
CA ALA A 32 -6.51 0.43 14.22
C ALA A 32 -6.98 0.63 12.77
N GLY A 33 -8.27 0.35 12.53
CA GLY A 33 -8.97 0.61 11.28
C GLY A 33 -8.41 -0.17 10.08
N ARG A 34 -8.80 -1.43 9.93
CA ARG A 34 -8.56 -2.19 8.70
C ARG A 34 -9.39 -1.58 7.57
N GLN A 35 -8.86 -0.52 6.96
CA GLN A 35 -9.07 -0.33 5.53
C GLN A 35 -8.42 -1.56 4.89
N ASP A 36 -9.15 -2.29 4.06
CA ASP A 36 -8.65 -3.45 3.33
C ASP A 36 -7.53 -2.99 2.38
N ALA A 37 -6.31 -2.89 2.90
CA ALA A 37 -5.13 -2.66 2.10
C ALA A 37 -4.99 -3.83 1.12
N SER A 38 -4.94 -3.52 -0.17
CA SER A 38 -4.78 -4.49 -1.24
C SER A 38 -3.39 -5.16 -1.20
N PHE A 39 -2.40 -4.51 -0.58
CA PHE A 39 -1.05 -5.03 -0.35
C PHE A 39 -0.38 -4.34 0.84
N GLU A 40 0.71 -4.94 1.34
CA GLU A 40 1.53 -4.35 2.41
C GLU A 40 2.55 -3.37 1.82
N LEU A 41 2.66 -2.19 2.43
CA LEU A 41 3.72 -1.24 2.10
C LEU A 41 5.03 -1.72 2.72
N GLY A 42 6.07 -1.77 1.91
CA GLY A 42 7.40 -2.17 2.36
C GLY A 42 8.12 -1.10 3.17
N ARG A 43 9.45 -1.16 3.18
CA ARG A 43 10.28 -0.10 3.74
C ARG A 43 9.99 1.21 3.03
N MET A 44 9.60 2.21 3.80
CA MET A 44 9.37 3.56 3.33
C MET A 44 10.69 4.28 3.02
N MET A 45 10.78 4.84 1.82
CA MET A 45 11.84 5.75 1.41
C MET A 45 11.21 7.06 0.94
N LEU A 46 11.73 8.18 1.42
CA LEU A 46 11.28 9.52 1.03
C LEU A 46 12.47 10.22 0.39
N THR A 47 12.27 10.93 -0.72
CA THR A 47 13.30 11.83 -1.25
C THR A 47 13.54 12.99 -0.28
N HIS A 48 14.70 13.63 -0.40
CA HIS A 48 15.05 14.78 0.44
C HIS A 48 14.02 15.91 0.32
N SER A 49 13.53 16.15 -0.90
CA SER A 49 12.54 17.19 -1.19
C SER A 49 11.21 16.88 -0.52
N VAL A 50 10.70 15.64 -0.63
CA VAL A 50 9.51 15.19 0.11
C VAL A 50 9.72 15.34 1.63
N GLN A 51 10.86 14.87 2.16
CA GLN A 51 11.15 14.99 3.58
C GLN A 51 11.14 16.44 4.07
N SER A 52 11.61 17.38 3.25
CA SER A 52 11.58 18.82 3.55
C SER A 52 10.14 19.34 3.66
N LEU A 53 9.26 18.95 2.73
CA LEU A 53 7.84 19.30 2.77
C LEU A 53 7.11 18.75 4.01
N LEU A 54 7.45 17.53 4.45
CA LEU A 54 6.92 16.99 5.71
C LEU A 54 7.38 17.80 6.92
N GLN A 55 8.67 18.17 6.97
CA GLN A 55 9.23 18.95 8.08
C GLN A 55 8.60 20.34 8.18
N ASN A 56 8.30 20.95 7.04
CA ASN A 56 7.60 22.24 6.95
C ASN A 56 6.09 22.12 7.19
N SER A 57 5.56 20.90 7.35
CA SER A 57 4.12 20.61 7.44
C SER A 57 3.32 21.04 6.20
N SER A 58 4.01 21.21 5.06
CA SER A 58 3.41 21.56 3.76
C SER A 58 2.76 20.33 3.09
N LEU A 59 3.15 19.12 3.49
CA LEU A 59 2.65 17.87 2.91
C LEU A 59 2.43 16.78 3.97
N ASP A 60 1.24 16.17 4.00
CA ASP A 60 0.99 14.91 4.71
C ASP A 60 0.97 13.74 3.72
N VAL A 61 1.98 12.87 3.80
CA VAL A 61 2.09 11.67 2.95
C VAL A 61 1.19 10.52 3.40
N SER A 62 0.72 10.54 4.65
CA SER A 62 -0.01 9.43 5.26
C SER A 62 -1.30 9.10 4.51
N GLN A 63 -2.01 10.14 4.05
CA GLN A 63 -3.23 9.98 3.26
C GLN A 63 -2.97 9.34 1.89
N TYR A 64 -1.89 9.73 1.21
CA TYR A 64 -1.54 9.20 -0.12
C TYR A 64 -1.03 7.77 -0.03
N LEU A 65 -0.29 7.44 1.03
CA LEU A 65 0.13 6.06 1.29
C LEU A 65 -1.04 5.13 1.55
N ARG A 66 -2.06 5.60 2.28
CA ARG A 66 -3.28 4.82 2.49
C ARG A 66 -4.01 4.58 1.18
N ARG A 67 -4.17 5.62 0.34
CA ARG A 67 -4.78 5.50 -0.99
C ARG A 67 -4.03 4.48 -1.83
N HIS A 68 -2.71 4.59 -1.89
CA HIS A 68 -1.84 3.66 -2.62
C HIS A 68 -2.03 2.22 -2.13
N ALA A 69 -1.97 1.99 -0.82
CA ALA A 69 -2.14 0.66 -0.23
C ALA A 69 -3.53 0.06 -0.51
N THR A 70 -4.57 0.88 -0.68
CA THR A 70 -5.93 0.43 -1.03
C THR A 70 -6.19 0.29 -2.54
N GLY A 71 -5.17 0.51 -3.37
CA GLY A 71 -5.31 0.44 -4.84
C GLY A 71 -5.96 1.67 -5.48
N ASP A 72 -6.06 2.78 -4.76
CA ASP A 72 -6.40 4.08 -5.33
C ASP A 72 -5.11 4.70 -5.88
N TRP A 73 -4.92 4.62 -7.20
CA TRP A 73 -3.66 5.03 -7.83
C TRP A 73 -3.56 6.52 -8.16
N GLY A 74 -4.59 7.30 -7.81
CA GLY A 74 -4.69 8.72 -8.13
C GLY A 74 -4.80 9.01 -9.63
N GLU A 75 -4.28 10.17 -10.04
CA GLU A 75 -4.51 10.75 -11.36
C GLU A 75 -3.43 10.32 -12.37
N ILE A 76 -3.23 9.01 -12.51
CA ILE A 76 -2.33 8.43 -13.52
C ILE A 76 -3.07 8.06 -14.81
N SER A 77 -2.33 7.71 -15.86
CA SER A 77 -2.95 7.31 -17.13
C SER A 77 -3.74 6.01 -16.97
N LYS A 78 -4.66 5.74 -17.90
CA LYS A 78 -5.42 4.49 -17.89
C LYS A 78 -4.50 3.26 -18.05
N ASP A 79 -3.46 3.38 -18.86
CA ASP A 79 -2.49 2.31 -19.09
C ASP A 79 -1.71 1.96 -17.81
N ASP A 80 -1.32 2.98 -17.04
CA ASP A 80 -0.67 2.77 -15.74
C ASP A 80 -1.65 2.17 -14.71
N TRP A 81 -2.92 2.59 -14.75
CA TRP A 81 -3.99 2.01 -13.93
C TRP A 81 -4.15 0.52 -14.20
N ASP A 82 -4.29 0.12 -15.47
CA ASP A 82 -4.40 -1.28 -15.89
C ASP A 82 -3.13 -2.07 -15.55
N SER A 83 -1.95 -1.47 -15.75
CA SER A 83 -0.65 -2.07 -15.37
C SER A 83 -0.57 -2.36 -13.87
N ASN A 84 -1.02 -1.44 -13.02
CA ASN A 84 -1.07 -1.68 -11.58
C ASN A 84 -2.03 -2.81 -11.20
N GLN A 85 -3.20 -2.89 -11.85
CA GLN A 85 -4.16 -3.97 -11.58
C GLN A 85 -3.57 -5.33 -11.90
N GLN A 86 -2.82 -5.44 -13.01
CA GLN A 86 -2.10 -6.66 -13.35
C GLN A 86 -0.97 -6.95 -12.35
N ALA A 87 -0.22 -5.92 -11.97
CA ALA A 87 0.91 -6.01 -11.06
C ALA A 87 0.52 -6.45 -9.64
N LEU A 88 -0.71 -6.20 -9.19
CA LEU A 88 -1.25 -6.72 -7.93
C LEU A 88 -1.25 -8.26 -7.88
N SER A 89 -1.40 -8.93 -9.03
CA SER A 89 -1.46 -10.40 -9.12
C SER A 89 -0.17 -11.04 -9.65
N ALA A 90 0.76 -10.25 -10.21
CA ALA A 90 1.86 -10.75 -11.03
C ALA A 90 3.26 -10.25 -10.64
N ASP A 91 3.49 -9.94 -9.35
CA ASP A 91 4.79 -9.43 -8.83
C ASP A 91 5.38 -8.28 -9.69
N GLY A 92 4.52 -7.33 -10.07
CA GLY A 92 4.91 -6.14 -10.85
C GLY A 92 5.06 -4.91 -9.95
N ARG A 93 5.88 -3.93 -10.35
CA ARG A 93 6.01 -2.64 -9.67
C ARG A 93 4.68 -1.87 -9.73
N LEU A 94 4.32 -1.22 -8.62
CA LEU A 94 3.14 -0.38 -8.52
C LEU A 94 3.53 1.09 -8.57
N PHE A 95 2.73 1.90 -9.24
CA PHE A 95 2.95 3.33 -9.38
C PHE A 95 1.67 4.11 -9.09
N SER A 96 1.76 5.19 -8.33
CA SER A 96 0.65 6.10 -8.10
C SER A 96 1.11 7.53 -8.17
N GLY A 97 0.22 8.38 -8.64
CA GLY A 97 0.46 9.80 -8.78
C GLY A 97 -0.71 10.56 -8.20
N TYR A 98 -0.42 11.51 -7.30
CA TYR A 98 -1.43 12.33 -6.64
C TYR A 98 -1.17 13.79 -6.91
N ASP A 99 -2.23 14.53 -7.20
CA ASP A 99 -2.17 15.99 -7.21
C ASP A 99 -2.06 16.48 -5.77
N ILE A 100 -1.06 17.32 -5.53
CA ILE A 100 -0.78 17.94 -4.24
C ILE A 100 -0.69 19.45 -4.43
N ASP A 101 -0.91 20.18 -3.34
CA ASP A 101 -0.67 21.62 -3.30
C ASP A 101 0.30 21.84 -2.13
N ALA A 102 1.59 21.70 -2.41
CA ALA A 102 2.64 21.79 -1.40
C ALA A 102 3.80 22.65 -1.93
N GLU A 103 3.84 23.90 -1.50
CA GLU A 103 4.83 24.89 -1.97
C GLU A 103 4.76 25.04 -3.50
N ASP A 104 5.86 24.81 -4.22
CA ASP A 104 5.92 24.87 -5.69
C ASP A 104 5.60 23.53 -6.38
N GLU A 105 5.29 22.49 -5.59
CA GLU A 105 5.09 21.13 -6.08
C GLU A 105 3.60 20.83 -6.23
N THR A 106 3.24 20.31 -7.41
CA THR A 106 1.86 20.02 -7.79
C THR A 106 1.55 18.53 -7.84
N ARG A 107 2.57 17.68 -7.70
CA ARG A 107 2.45 16.25 -7.93
C ARG A 107 3.34 15.45 -6.99
N LEU A 108 2.78 14.36 -6.48
CA LEU A 108 3.48 13.39 -5.64
C LEU A 108 3.43 12.01 -6.30
N TRP A 109 4.57 11.35 -6.40
CA TRP A 109 4.66 9.97 -6.89
C TRP A 109 4.93 9.01 -5.74
N ILE A 110 4.21 7.89 -5.74
CA ILE A 110 4.42 6.77 -4.83
C ILE A 110 4.66 5.53 -5.66
N ILE A 111 5.78 4.87 -5.40
CA ILE A 111 6.24 3.70 -6.11
C ILE A 111 6.42 2.58 -5.10
N THR A 112 5.87 1.41 -5.38
CA THR A 112 6.19 0.19 -4.61
C THR A 112 6.83 -0.84 -5.54
N GLU A 113 8.00 -1.34 -5.15
CA GLU A 113 8.73 -2.34 -5.93
C GLU A 113 7.95 -3.65 -6.09
N SER A 114 8.31 -4.44 -7.10
CA SER A 114 7.64 -5.70 -7.46
C SER A 114 7.44 -6.66 -6.29
N ASP A 115 8.46 -6.79 -5.44
CA ASP A 115 8.47 -7.66 -4.26
C ASP A 115 7.83 -7.02 -3.02
N ARG A 116 7.27 -5.82 -3.18
CA ARG A 116 6.69 -4.98 -2.11
C ARG A 116 7.67 -4.67 -0.97
N SER A 117 8.98 -4.86 -1.18
CA SER A 117 9.97 -4.68 -0.12
C SER A 117 10.26 -3.21 0.20
N VAL A 118 10.06 -2.33 -0.79
CA VAL A 118 10.34 -0.90 -0.70
C VAL A 118 9.20 -0.10 -1.32
N THR A 119 8.77 0.93 -0.61
CA THR A 119 7.84 1.95 -1.11
C THR A 119 8.55 3.30 -1.07
N THR A 120 8.77 3.90 -2.24
CA THR A 120 9.42 5.21 -2.38
C THR A 120 8.39 6.29 -2.67
N VAL A 121 8.45 7.39 -1.93
CA VAL A 121 7.67 8.61 -2.17
C VAL A 121 8.62 9.69 -2.66
N MET A 122 8.29 10.28 -3.80
CA MET A 122 9.13 11.27 -4.47
C MET A 122 8.29 12.31 -5.20
N LEU A 123 8.89 13.46 -5.49
CA LEU A 123 8.33 14.46 -6.39
C LEU A 123 8.83 14.19 -7.82
N PRO A 124 8.09 14.59 -8.87
CA PRO A 124 8.60 14.50 -10.24
C PRO A 124 9.90 15.29 -10.43
N SER A 125 10.08 16.39 -9.68
CA SER A 125 11.29 17.22 -9.71
C SER A 125 12.55 16.49 -9.19
N ASP A 126 12.40 15.40 -8.42
CA ASP A 126 13.52 14.58 -7.93
C ASP A 126 14.02 13.56 -8.97
N TYR A 127 13.34 13.44 -10.13
CA TYR A 127 13.66 12.50 -11.20
C TYR A 127 14.27 13.21 -12.42
#